data_AF-A0A6J7ZRL4-F1
#
_entry.id   AF-A0A6J7ZRL4-F1
#
_cell.length_a   1.000
_cell.length_b   1.000
_cell.length_c   1.000
_cell.angle_alpha   90.00
_cell.angle_beta   90.00
_cell.angle_gamma   90.00
#
_symmetry.space_group_name_H-M   'P 1'
#
loop_
_entity.id
_entity.type
_entity.pdbx_description
1 polymer ?
#
loop_
_entity_poly.entity_id
_entity_poly.type
_entity_poly.pdbx_seq_one_letter_code
_entity_poly.pdbx_strand_id
1 'polypeptide(L)'
;MLSKLLMRLFLFLLLILGINCNSVHAQNLNAPPASPPASPPPLVIQDYNQVPETDKLVDIKSVNLNIRHDIRYATTNNFLKKKIYSVPRCLLRSDVAQRLSRVQQDLEQMGLGLKVYDCYRPLSVTRQMWAILPDTRYVANPAKGSRHNRGAAVDLTLVDLHTGAELEMPTAFDDFTDKAARAYPGNSPKFVGIVTYLLLK
;
A
#
# COMPACT_ATOMS: atom_id res chain seq x y z
N MET A 1 -65.41 -21.76 -5.07
CA MET A 1 -65.03 -21.92 -3.65
C MET A 1 -63.80 -22.81 -3.43
N LEU A 2 -63.40 -23.66 -4.39
CA LEU A 2 -62.21 -24.54 -4.28
C LEU A 2 -60.84 -23.81 -4.23
N SER A 3 -60.69 -22.62 -4.85
CA SER A 3 -59.38 -21.94 -4.89
C SER A 3 -58.97 -21.26 -3.58
N LYS A 4 -59.95 -20.80 -2.78
CA LYS A 4 -59.67 -20.16 -1.48
C LYS A 4 -59.30 -21.19 -0.40
N LEU A 5 -59.76 -22.44 -0.53
CA LEU A 5 -59.40 -23.54 0.37
C LEU A 5 -58.00 -24.09 0.03
N LEU A 6 -57.68 -24.20 -1.27
CA LEU A 6 -56.35 -24.64 -1.74
C LEU A 6 -55.25 -23.64 -1.34
N MET A 7 -55.53 -22.34 -1.42
CA MET A 7 -54.57 -21.29 -1.04
C MET A 7 -54.35 -21.20 0.48
N ARG A 8 -55.38 -21.53 1.30
CA ARG A 8 -55.23 -21.64 2.76
C ARG A 8 -54.47 -22.90 3.18
N LEU A 9 -54.65 -24.02 2.48
CA LEU A 9 -53.85 -25.22 2.70
C LEU A 9 -52.37 -24.99 2.37
N PHE A 10 -52.08 -24.21 1.31
CA PHE A 10 -50.71 -23.89 0.90
C PHE A 10 -50.01 -22.93 1.87
N LEU A 11 -50.72 -21.93 2.41
CA LEU A 11 -50.17 -21.05 3.46
C LEU A 11 -49.94 -21.77 4.79
N PHE A 12 -50.77 -22.76 5.15
CA PHE A 12 -50.56 -23.57 6.36
C PHE A 12 -49.35 -24.52 6.21
N LEU A 13 -49.12 -25.06 5.01
CA LEU A 13 -47.97 -25.92 4.73
C LEU A 13 -46.64 -25.15 4.80
N LEU A 14 -46.60 -23.89 4.35
CA LEU A 14 -45.43 -23.01 4.47
C LEU A 14 -45.12 -22.58 5.91
N LEU A 15 -46.12 -22.57 6.81
CA LEU A 15 -45.90 -22.24 8.22
C LEU A 15 -45.26 -23.40 9.00
N ILE A 16 -45.46 -24.64 8.57
CA ILE A 16 -44.94 -25.85 9.25
C ILE A 16 -43.49 -26.18 8.82
N LEU A 17 -43.07 -25.74 7.63
CA LEU A 17 -41.67 -25.89 7.17
C LEU A 17 -40.69 -24.83 7.72
N GLY A 18 -41.16 -23.86 8.51
CA GLY A 18 -40.35 -22.79 9.09
C GLY A 18 -39.71 -23.10 10.46
N ILE A 19 -39.91 -24.29 11.02
CA ILE A 19 -39.34 -24.70 12.31
C ILE A 19 -38.27 -25.77 12.10
N ASN A 20 -37.17 -25.40 11.45
CA ASN A 20 -35.88 -26.05 11.69
C ASN A 20 -34.89 -24.95 12.06
N CYS A 21 -35.15 -24.38 13.24
CA CYS A 21 -34.18 -23.53 13.91
C CYS A 21 -33.05 -24.45 14.39
N ASN A 22 -31.93 -24.34 13.68
CA ASN A 22 -30.57 -24.69 14.06
C ASN A 22 -30.42 -25.22 15.49
N SER A 23 -29.95 -26.46 15.63
CA SER A 23 -29.14 -26.82 16.79
C SER A 23 -27.88 -25.96 16.73
N VAL A 24 -27.94 -24.78 17.35
CA VAL A 24 -26.75 -24.02 17.71
C VAL A 24 -26.01 -24.91 18.70
N HIS A 25 -24.96 -25.55 18.21
CA HIS A 25 -23.92 -26.09 19.06
C HIS A 25 -23.44 -24.93 19.91
N ALA A 26 -23.74 -24.94 21.20
CA ALA A 26 -23.22 -23.96 22.14
C ALA A 26 -21.69 -24.09 22.10
N GLN A 27 -21.04 -23.17 21.38
CA GLN A 27 -19.59 -23.05 21.43
C GLN A 27 -19.23 -22.74 22.88
N ASN A 28 -18.36 -23.57 23.44
CA ASN A 28 -17.81 -23.37 24.77
C ASN A 28 -17.19 -21.96 24.84
N LEU A 29 -17.86 -21.04 25.53
CA LEU A 29 -17.42 -19.63 25.68
C LEU A 29 -16.10 -19.49 26.44
N ASN A 30 -15.52 -20.60 26.92
CA ASN A 30 -14.22 -20.65 27.59
C ASN A 30 -13.10 -21.22 26.71
N ALA A 31 -13.34 -21.49 25.41
CA ALA A 31 -12.27 -21.86 24.50
C ALA A 31 -11.43 -20.61 24.18
N PRO A 32 -10.10 -20.63 24.40
CA PRO A 32 -9.23 -19.54 23.96
C PRO A 32 -9.38 -19.37 22.44
N PRO A 33 -9.36 -18.12 21.93
CA PRO A 33 -9.47 -17.89 20.49
C PRO A 33 -8.43 -18.73 19.77
N ALA A 34 -8.87 -19.53 18.81
CA ALA A 34 -7.99 -20.33 17.98
C ALA A 34 -6.91 -19.41 17.42
N SER A 35 -5.64 -19.78 17.65
CA SER A 35 -4.52 -19.04 17.09
C SER A 35 -4.72 -18.96 15.57
N PRO A 36 -4.49 -17.79 14.93
CA PRO A 36 -4.56 -17.72 13.49
C PRO A 36 -3.64 -18.79 12.89
N PRO A 37 -4.05 -19.45 11.79
CA PRO A 37 -3.23 -20.48 11.15
C PRO A 37 -1.84 -19.90 10.90
N ALA A 38 -0.81 -20.69 11.23
CA ALA A 38 0.57 -20.33 10.96
C ALA A 38 0.68 -19.92 9.48
N SER A 39 1.33 -18.78 9.22
CA SER A 39 1.59 -18.35 7.85
C SER A 39 2.34 -19.48 7.13
N PRO A 40 1.99 -19.79 5.87
CA PRO A 40 2.79 -20.75 5.12
C PRO A 40 4.25 -20.29 5.11
N PRO A 41 5.21 -21.23 5.14
CA PRO A 41 6.62 -20.86 5.06
C PRO A 41 6.84 -19.98 3.82
N PRO A 42 7.75 -18.98 3.90
CA PRO A 42 8.03 -18.14 2.76
C PRO A 42 8.36 -19.01 1.55
N LEU A 43 7.69 -18.78 0.43
CA LEU A 43 8.05 -19.43 -0.83
C LEU A 43 9.49 -19.05 -1.15
N VAL A 44 10.41 -20.01 -1.01
CA VAL A 44 11.80 -19.83 -1.41
C VAL A 44 11.85 -20.03 -2.92
N ILE A 45 11.64 -18.95 -3.67
CA ILE A 45 11.82 -18.98 -5.11
C ILE A 45 13.33 -18.97 -5.39
N GLN A 46 13.87 -20.15 -5.72
CA GLN A 46 15.29 -20.35 -6.06
C GLN A 46 15.63 -19.80 -7.45
N ASP A 47 14.65 -19.73 -8.35
CA ASP A 47 14.79 -19.22 -9.72
C ASP A 47 13.87 -18.02 -9.94
N TYR A 48 14.47 -16.84 -10.11
CA TYR A 48 13.74 -15.58 -10.30
C TYR A 48 12.81 -15.61 -11.53
N ASN A 49 13.07 -16.48 -12.51
CA ASN A 49 12.20 -16.63 -13.67
C ASN A 49 10.83 -17.23 -13.32
N GLN A 50 10.73 -17.92 -12.18
CA GLN A 50 9.47 -18.48 -11.66
C GLN A 50 8.62 -17.46 -10.89
N VAL A 51 9.16 -16.26 -10.62
CA VAL A 51 8.36 -15.17 -10.03
C VAL A 51 7.30 -14.74 -11.05
N PRO A 52 6.01 -14.64 -10.67
CA PRO A 52 4.99 -14.14 -11.57
C PRO A 52 5.39 -12.78 -12.14
N GLU A 53 5.12 -12.53 -13.43
CA GLU A 53 5.52 -11.29 -14.11
C GLU A 53 5.05 -10.03 -13.37
N THR A 54 3.86 -10.08 -12.77
CA THR A 54 3.31 -8.99 -11.95
C THR A 54 4.16 -8.67 -10.71
N ASP A 55 4.86 -9.67 -10.20
CA ASP A 55 5.61 -9.62 -8.94
C ASP A 55 7.12 -9.41 -9.19
N LYS A 56 7.57 -9.51 -10.45
CA LYS A 56 8.93 -9.16 -10.83
C LYS A 56 9.17 -7.66 -10.60
N LEU A 57 10.37 -7.36 -10.12
CA LEU A 57 10.84 -6.00 -9.92
C LEU A 57 11.33 -5.44 -11.26
N VAL A 58 10.78 -4.30 -11.65
CA VAL A 58 11.17 -3.55 -12.85
C VAL A 58 11.65 -2.17 -12.44
N ASP A 59 12.52 -1.58 -13.24
CA ASP A 59 12.85 -0.16 -13.08
C ASP A 59 11.69 0.67 -13.56
N ILE A 60 11.25 1.65 -12.78
CA ILE A 60 10.21 2.57 -13.24
C ILE A 60 10.62 3.29 -14.54
N LYS A 61 11.92 3.53 -14.79
CA LYS A 61 12.40 4.12 -16.06
C LYS A 61 12.12 3.24 -17.28
N SER A 62 12.07 1.92 -17.10
CA SER A 62 11.72 1.00 -18.20
C SER A 62 10.23 1.00 -18.52
N VAL A 63 9.40 1.56 -17.62
CA VAL A 63 7.95 1.64 -17.76
C VAL A 63 7.51 3.04 -18.18
N ASN A 64 8.07 4.08 -17.56
CA ASN A 64 7.73 5.47 -17.85
C ASN A 64 8.93 6.38 -17.57
N LEU A 65 9.45 7.04 -18.61
CA LEU A 65 10.61 7.93 -18.53
C LEU A 65 10.28 9.34 -18.00
N ASN A 66 9.00 9.72 -17.94
CA ASN A 66 8.56 11.04 -17.49
C ASN A 66 8.53 11.16 -15.96
N ILE A 67 8.55 10.04 -15.24
CA ILE A 67 8.62 10.03 -13.77
C ILE A 67 10.01 10.47 -13.33
N ARG A 68 10.08 11.58 -12.57
CA ARG A 68 11.37 12.15 -12.12
C ARG A 68 11.91 11.39 -10.91
N HIS A 69 13.23 11.34 -10.78
CA HIS A 69 13.90 10.58 -9.73
C HIS A 69 14.75 11.50 -8.85
N ASP A 70 14.60 11.35 -7.54
CA ASP A 70 15.52 11.88 -6.53
C ASP A 70 15.67 10.80 -5.45
N ILE A 71 16.38 9.69 -5.77
CA ILE A 71 16.46 8.53 -4.88
C ILE A 71 17.28 8.87 -3.64
N ARG A 72 16.59 9.31 -2.58
CA ARG A 72 17.19 10.03 -1.45
C ARG A 72 18.17 9.18 -0.65
N TYR A 73 17.92 7.88 -0.55
CA TYR A 73 18.82 6.92 0.10
C TYR A 73 20.06 6.56 -0.75
N ALA A 74 20.12 6.97 -2.02
CA ALA A 74 21.34 6.94 -2.83
C ALA A 74 22.19 8.23 -2.71
N THR A 75 21.77 9.17 -1.85
CA THR A 75 22.45 10.44 -1.55
C THR A 75 22.63 10.59 -0.04
N THR A 76 23.10 11.76 0.43
CA THR A 76 23.10 12.12 1.86
C THR A 76 21.85 12.88 2.29
N ASN A 77 20.94 13.21 1.36
CA ASN A 77 19.67 13.89 1.63
C ASN A 77 18.61 12.92 2.17
N ASN A 78 18.86 12.36 3.34
CA ASN A 78 17.94 11.48 4.06
C ASN A 78 18.20 11.59 5.57
N PHE A 79 17.35 11.00 6.39
CA PHE A 79 17.49 11.13 7.85
C PHE A 79 18.74 10.44 8.41
N LEU A 80 19.29 9.44 7.71
CA LEU A 80 20.54 8.77 8.10
C LEU A 80 21.78 9.62 7.81
N LYS A 81 21.63 10.68 7.00
CA LYS A 81 22.72 11.55 6.50
C LYS A 81 23.85 10.77 5.81
N LYS A 82 23.51 9.61 5.23
CA LYS A 82 24.45 8.67 4.62
C LYS A 82 23.87 8.11 3.34
N LYS A 83 24.75 7.82 2.38
CA LYS A 83 24.41 7.06 1.18
C LYS A 83 24.37 5.57 1.53
N ILE A 84 23.18 4.99 1.49
CA ILE A 84 22.94 3.57 1.84
C ILE A 84 22.60 2.72 0.63
N TYR A 85 22.14 3.32 -0.47
CA TYR A 85 21.99 2.64 -1.76
C TYR A 85 23.21 2.87 -2.63
N SER A 86 23.66 1.82 -3.31
CA SER A 86 24.77 1.90 -4.28
C SER A 86 24.37 2.65 -5.55
N VAL A 87 23.13 2.47 -6.01
CA VAL A 87 22.60 3.04 -7.26
C VAL A 87 21.28 3.79 -7.04
N PRO A 88 21.03 4.91 -7.74
CA PRO A 88 19.80 5.68 -7.63
C PRO A 88 18.68 5.12 -8.53
N ARG A 89 18.28 3.88 -8.29
CA ARG A 89 17.21 3.21 -9.06
C ARG A 89 15.93 3.07 -8.23
N CYS A 90 14.79 3.29 -8.87
CA CYS A 90 13.48 2.99 -8.29
C CYS A 90 12.99 1.66 -8.87
N LEU A 91 13.12 0.58 -8.10
CA LEU A 91 12.57 -0.72 -8.46
C LEU A 91 11.20 -0.91 -7.80
N LEU A 92 10.22 -1.35 -8.57
CA LEU A 92 8.86 -1.64 -8.11
C LEU A 92 8.42 -2.96 -8.71
N ARG A 93 7.46 -3.64 -8.08
CA ARG A 93 6.75 -4.72 -8.77
C ARG A 93 6.15 -4.19 -10.08
N SER A 94 6.15 -5.03 -11.11
CA SER A 94 5.69 -4.65 -12.46
C SER A 94 4.27 -4.07 -12.42
N ASP A 95 3.35 -4.70 -11.67
CA ASP A 95 1.98 -4.20 -11.52
C ASP A 95 1.90 -2.81 -10.87
N VAL A 96 2.71 -2.56 -9.84
CA VAL A 96 2.82 -1.27 -9.15
C VAL A 96 3.43 -0.20 -10.07
N ALA A 97 4.47 -0.55 -10.84
CA ALA A 97 5.10 0.36 -11.79
C ALA A 97 4.11 0.80 -12.90
N GLN A 98 3.31 -0.15 -13.42
CA GLN A 98 2.29 0.14 -14.42
C GLN A 98 1.18 1.05 -13.87
N ARG A 99 0.73 0.82 -12.62
CA ARG A 99 -0.26 1.70 -11.97
C ARG A 99 0.31 3.10 -11.74
N LEU A 100 1.55 3.20 -11.27
CA LEU A 100 2.22 4.49 -11.08
C LEU A 100 2.37 5.26 -12.39
N SER A 101 2.63 4.55 -13.50
CA SER A 101 2.66 5.15 -14.84
C SER A 101 1.31 5.74 -15.26
N ARG A 102 0.19 5.09 -14.91
CA ARG A 102 -1.15 5.63 -15.20
C ARG A 102 -1.43 6.89 -14.38
N VAL A 103 -1.02 6.90 -13.12
CA VAL A 103 -1.11 8.10 -12.28
C VAL A 103 -0.29 9.25 -12.88
N GLN A 104 0.94 8.97 -13.35
CA GLN A 104 1.76 9.96 -14.06
C GLN A 104 1.02 10.53 -15.29
N GLN A 105 0.43 9.67 -16.13
CA GLN A 105 -0.31 10.09 -17.32
C GLN A 105 -1.51 10.98 -16.99
N ASP A 106 -2.24 10.66 -15.92
CA ASP A 106 -3.38 11.48 -15.52
C ASP A 106 -2.91 12.85 -14.93
N LEU A 107 -1.80 12.87 -14.18
CA LEU A 107 -1.23 14.11 -13.64
C LEU A 107 -0.69 15.04 -14.72
N GLU A 108 -0.12 14.49 -15.80
CA GLU A 108 0.39 15.25 -16.94
C GLU A 108 -0.71 16.11 -17.58
N GLN A 109 -1.96 15.61 -17.62
CA GLN A 109 -3.11 16.37 -18.11
C GLN A 109 -3.45 17.59 -17.24
N MET A 110 -2.96 17.63 -16.00
CA MET A 110 -3.14 18.72 -15.05
C MET A 110 -1.90 19.62 -14.96
N GLY A 111 -0.88 19.41 -15.81
CA GLY A 111 0.40 20.10 -15.72
C GLY A 111 1.25 19.68 -14.51
N LEU A 112 0.98 18.50 -13.94
CA LEU A 112 1.68 17.95 -12.78
C LEU A 112 2.45 16.68 -13.15
N GLY A 113 3.47 16.34 -12.36
CA GLY A 113 4.23 15.10 -12.53
C GLY A 113 4.67 14.52 -11.20
N LEU A 114 5.13 13.27 -11.23
CA LEU A 114 5.67 12.57 -10.08
C LEU A 114 7.19 12.77 -9.98
N LYS A 115 7.68 12.89 -8.74
CA LYS A 115 9.09 12.72 -8.40
C LYS A 115 9.23 11.70 -7.27
N VAL A 116 9.93 10.59 -7.54
CA VAL A 116 10.09 9.49 -6.57
C VAL A 116 11.34 9.64 -5.71
N TYR A 117 11.21 9.35 -4.42
CA TYR A 117 12.26 9.43 -3.39
C TYR A 117 12.75 8.07 -2.93
N ASP A 118 11.86 7.09 -2.82
CA ASP A 118 12.23 5.71 -2.50
C ASP A 118 11.22 4.71 -3.07
N CYS A 119 11.69 3.50 -3.37
CA CYS A 119 10.90 2.41 -3.94
C CYS A 119 11.29 1.10 -3.24
N TYR A 120 11.75 0.07 -3.95
CA TYR A 120 12.30 -1.11 -3.32
C TYR A 120 13.43 -0.76 -2.36
N ARG A 121 13.27 -1.19 -1.10
CA ARG A 121 14.25 -1.03 -0.03
C ARG A 121 14.74 -2.41 0.40
N PRO A 122 16.04 -2.74 0.34
CA PRO A 122 16.55 -3.99 0.90
C PRO A 122 16.24 -4.12 2.39
N LEU A 123 15.96 -5.34 2.87
CA LEU A 123 15.64 -5.56 4.30
C LEU A 123 16.79 -5.15 5.22
N SER A 124 18.05 -5.27 4.78
CA SER A 124 19.23 -4.79 5.49
C SER A 124 19.17 -3.29 5.77
N VAL A 125 18.63 -2.50 4.84
CA VAL A 125 18.45 -1.06 5.00
C VAL A 125 17.34 -0.76 6.01
N THR A 126 16.21 -1.48 5.95
CA THR A 126 15.16 -1.37 6.97
C THR A 126 15.69 -1.68 8.37
N ARG A 127 16.58 -2.66 8.52
CA ARG A 127 17.25 -2.94 9.81
C ARG A 127 18.13 -1.79 10.29
N GLN A 128 18.89 -1.16 9.38
CA GLN A 128 19.71 0.02 9.71
C GLN A 128 18.85 1.21 10.16
N MET A 129 17.75 1.47 9.45
CA MET A 129 16.78 2.50 9.81
C MET A 129 16.16 2.24 11.19
N TRP A 130 15.73 1.01 11.43
CA TRP A 130 15.11 0.59 12.69
C TRP A 130 16.06 0.70 13.88
N ALA A 131 17.35 0.43 13.68
CA ALA A 131 18.37 0.58 14.73
C ALA A 131 18.53 2.05 15.19
N ILE A 132 18.15 3.02 14.36
CA ILE A 132 18.23 4.45 14.66
C ILE A 132 16.88 5.00 15.15
N LEU A 133 15.79 4.59 14.50
CA LEU A 133 14.43 5.02 14.84
C LEU A 133 13.50 3.79 14.93
N PRO A 134 13.45 3.10 16.09
CA PRO A 134 12.61 1.93 16.30
C PRO A 134 11.15 2.32 16.60
N ASP A 135 10.55 3.13 15.73
CA ASP A 135 9.18 3.63 15.85
C ASP A 135 8.33 3.16 14.67
N THR A 136 7.36 2.28 14.93
CA THR A 136 6.49 1.71 13.89
C THR A 136 5.59 2.71 13.20
N ARG A 137 5.43 3.93 13.73
CA ARG A 137 4.72 5.01 13.05
C ARG A 137 5.44 5.46 11.78
N TYR A 138 6.75 5.31 11.75
CA TYR A 138 7.61 5.89 10.71
C TYR A 138 8.51 4.87 10.02
N VAL A 139 9.07 3.93 10.78
CA VAL A 139 9.97 2.89 10.27
C VAL A 139 9.33 1.53 10.51
N ALA A 140 9.18 0.74 9.46
CA ALA A 140 8.61 -0.60 9.57
C ALA A 140 9.50 -1.50 10.45
N ASN A 141 8.87 -2.25 11.36
CA ASN A 141 9.58 -3.24 12.15
C ASN A 141 10.17 -4.33 11.22
N PRO A 142 11.50 -4.52 11.18
CA PRO A 142 12.14 -5.43 10.25
C PRO A 142 11.75 -6.89 10.47
N ALA A 143 11.23 -7.27 11.64
CA ALA A 143 10.71 -8.62 11.88
C ALA A 143 9.49 -8.96 11.01
N LYS A 144 8.72 -7.95 10.59
CA LYS A 144 7.55 -8.10 9.70
C LYS A 144 7.86 -7.73 8.25
N GLY A 145 9.02 -7.12 8.00
CA GLY A 145 9.34 -6.45 6.74
C GLY A 145 8.45 -5.24 6.49
N SER A 146 8.56 -4.68 5.28
CA SER A 146 7.84 -3.49 4.84
C SER A 146 7.22 -3.67 3.47
N ARG A 147 6.35 -2.74 3.07
CA ARG A 147 5.86 -2.68 1.68
C ARG A 147 6.99 -2.32 0.71
N HIS A 148 7.95 -1.49 1.12
CA HIS A 148 9.16 -1.20 0.34
C HIS A 148 10.01 -2.47 0.11
N ASN A 149 10.16 -3.35 1.09
CA ASN A 149 10.91 -4.61 0.90
C ASN A 149 10.28 -5.54 -0.14
N ARG A 150 9.00 -5.34 -0.45
CA ARG A 150 8.23 -6.11 -1.43
C ARG A 150 8.08 -5.40 -2.78
N GLY A 151 8.70 -4.23 -2.96
CA GLY A 151 8.50 -3.41 -4.16
C GLY A 151 7.07 -2.90 -4.33
N ALA A 152 6.31 -2.82 -3.24
CA ALA A 152 4.87 -2.53 -3.21
C ALA A 152 4.53 -1.19 -2.54
N ALA A 153 5.52 -0.31 -2.42
CA ALA A 153 5.39 1.06 -1.94
C ALA A 153 6.37 1.97 -2.67
N VAL A 154 6.00 3.23 -2.76
CA VAL A 154 6.79 4.32 -3.33
C VAL A 154 6.61 5.54 -2.43
N ASP A 155 7.71 6.18 -2.08
CA ASP A 155 7.71 7.51 -1.47
C ASP A 155 7.94 8.53 -2.58
N LEU A 156 7.10 9.55 -2.67
CA LEU A 156 7.13 10.51 -3.78
C LEU A 156 6.60 11.88 -3.38
N THR A 157 6.82 12.85 -4.26
CA THR A 157 6.13 14.15 -4.26
C THR A 157 5.54 14.44 -5.63
N LEU A 158 4.82 15.55 -5.73
CA LEU A 158 4.40 16.14 -6.99
C LEU A 158 5.34 17.26 -7.42
N VAL A 159 5.46 17.42 -8.74
CA VAL A 159 6.12 18.56 -9.37
C VAL A 159 5.16 19.28 -10.31
N ASP A 160 5.33 20.59 -10.41
CA ASP A 160 4.75 21.39 -11.47
C ASP A 160 5.58 21.18 -12.73
N LEU A 161 4.95 20.74 -13.83
CA LEU A 161 5.69 20.41 -15.06
C LEU A 161 6.16 21.65 -15.82
N HIS A 162 5.55 22.80 -15.62
CA HIS A 162 5.93 24.04 -16.29
C HIS A 162 7.21 24.63 -15.69
N THR A 163 7.25 24.74 -14.37
CA THR A 163 8.36 25.32 -13.60
C THR A 163 9.41 24.27 -13.21
N GLY A 164 9.00 23.00 -13.15
CA GLY A 164 9.82 21.91 -12.64
C GLY A 164 9.96 21.88 -11.11
N ALA A 165 9.34 22.81 -10.40
CA ALA A 165 9.40 22.90 -8.94
C ALA A 165 8.56 21.81 -8.27
N GLU A 166 8.98 21.37 -7.09
CA GLU A 166 8.13 20.51 -6.25
C GLU A 166 6.94 21.30 -5.71
N LEU A 167 5.78 20.67 -5.65
CA LEU A 167 4.66 21.21 -4.91
C LEU A 167 4.96 21.13 -3.42
N GLU A 168 4.57 22.17 -2.71
CA GLU A 168 4.69 22.22 -1.25
C GLU A 168 3.89 21.07 -0.61
N MET A 169 4.60 20.27 0.18
CA MET A 169 4.03 19.25 1.05
C MET A 169 4.07 19.74 2.50
N PRO A 170 3.18 19.24 3.40
CA PRO A 170 3.11 19.71 4.79
C PRO A 170 4.42 19.56 5.57
N THR A 171 5.27 18.62 5.15
CA THR A 171 6.58 18.35 5.73
C THR A 171 7.57 17.97 4.64
N ALA A 172 8.85 18.02 4.97
CA ALA A 172 9.89 17.41 4.14
C ALA A 172 9.81 15.87 4.22
N PHE A 173 10.45 15.21 3.26
CA PHE A 173 10.65 13.76 3.31
C PHE A 173 11.39 13.33 4.60
N ASP A 174 11.01 12.18 5.14
CA ASP A 174 11.51 11.64 6.42
C ASP A 174 11.34 12.62 7.60
N ASP A 175 10.28 13.43 7.58
CA ASP A 175 9.81 14.14 8.78
C ASP A 175 9.08 13.14 9.68
N PHE A 176 9.62 12.95 10.89
CA PHE A 176 9.11 12.00 11.87
C PHE A 176 8.30 12.68 12.97
N THR A 177 7.56 13.72 12.61
CA THR A 177 6.56 14.36 13.47
C THR A 177 5.15 13.98 13.03
N ASP A 178 4.16 14.24 13.87
CA ASP A 178 2.75 13.98 13.54
C ASP A 178 2.24 14.83 12.36
N LYS A 179 2.98 15.88 11.97
CA LYS A 179 2.67 16.72 10.80
C LYS A 179 2.81 15.98 9.47
N ALA A 180 3.64 14.94 9.43
CA ALA A 180 3.80 14.09 8.25
C ALA A 180 2.58 13.17 8.03
N ALA A 181 1.68 13.05 9.01
CA ALA A 181 0.50 12.25 8.86
C ALA A 181 -0.47 12.85 7.82
N ARG A 182 -0.98 12.00 6.93
CA ARG A 182 -2.04 12.36 5.97
C ARG A 182 -3.24 13.05 6.62
N ALA A 183 -3.62 12.57 7.80
CA ALA A 183 -4.78 13.07 8.55
C ALA A 183 -4.42 14.20 9.54
N TYR A 184 -3.23 14.79 9.45
CA TYR A 184 -2.86 15.92 10.29
C TYR A 184 -3.83 17.09 10.09
N PRO A 185 -4.47 17.61 11.15
CA PRO A 185 -5.49 18.66 11.03
C PRO A 185 -4.98 19.98 10.41
N GLY A 186 -3.67 20.24 10.50
CA GLY A 186 -3.05 21.43 9.92
C GLY A 186 -2.74 21.32 8.42
N ASN A 187 -3.14 20.24 7.75
CA ASN A 187 -2.92 20.07 6.32
C ASN A 187 -3.77 21.06 5.50
N SER A 188 -3.17 21.65 4.46
CA SER A 188 -3.89 22.56 3.58
C SER A 188 -4.96 21.81 2.75
N PRO A 189 -6.09 22.45 2.40
CA PRO A 189 -7.10 21.83 1.53
C PRO A 189 -6.53 21.37 0.18
N LYS A 190 -5.56 22.11 -0.36
CA LYS A 190 -4.84 21.76 -1.60
C LYS A 190 -4.12 20.42 -1.46
N PHE A 191 -3.39 20.21 -0.37
CA PHE A 191 -2.70 18.94 -0.10
C PHE A 191 -3.70 17.79 0.06
N VAL A 192 -4.79 18.00 0.81
CA VAL A 192 -5.82 16.98 1.01
C VAL A 192 -6.44 16.53 -0.31
N GLY A 193 -6.74 17.47 -1.22
CA GLY A 193 -7.26 17.17 -2.55
C GLY A 193 -6.28 16.34 -3.39
N ILE A 194 -5.01 16.74 -3.42
CA ILE A 194 -3.94 16.02 -4.13
C ILE A 194 -3.79 14.58 -3.62
N VAL A 195 -3.68 14.40 -2.30
CA VAL A 195 -3.48 13.06 -1.73
C VAL A 195 -4.71 12.18 -1.94
N THR A 196 -5.91 12.75 -1.84
CA THR A 196 -7.14 12.02 -2.14
C THR A 196 -7.16 11.52 -3.57
N TYR A 197 -6.77 12.36 -4.52
CA TYR A 197 -6.66 11.97 -5.93
C TYR A 197 -5.69 10.80 -6.14
N LEU A 198 -4.50 10.87 -5.55
CA LEU A 198 -3.48 9.81 -5.66
C LEU A 198 -3.94 8.48 -5.05
N LEU A 199 -4.76 8.51 -3.99
CA LEU A 199 -5.24 7.30 -3.31
C LEU A 199 -6.41 6.61 -4.02
N LEU A 200 -7.09 7.29 -4.94
CA LEU A 200 -8.24 6.75 -5.68
C LEU A 200 -7.84 6.01 -6.97
N LYS A 201 -6.54 5.92 -7.28
CA LYS A 201 -5.98 5.34 -8.51
C LYS A 201 -5.12 4.12 -8.20
#